data_AF-X1FMS6-F1
#
_entry.id   AF-X1FMS6-F1
#
_cell.length_a   1.000
_cell.length_b   1.000
_cell.length_c   1.000
_cell.angle_alpha   90.00
_cell.angle_beta   90.00
_cell.angle_gamma   90.00
#
_symmetry.space_group_name_H-M   'P 1'
#
loop_
_entity.id
_entity.type
_entity.pdbx_description
1 polymer ?
#
loop_
_entity_poly.entity_id
_entity_poly.type
_entity_poly.pdbx_seq_one_letter_code
_entity_poly.pdbx_strand_id
1 'polypeptide(L)'
;MKKSKKINVLLVILLISMFIVIPDLLISIQREIEIPIDEKNPNEIVNTRPPQESSVYYEDTTGSAYGVYVSGDYAYVADGGSGLAVIDVSDPTNPGTPVYEDTTGYAWGVYVNGDYAYVVDSLSGLVVIDISDPTNPGTPVYEDTTGLAHGVYVSGDYAYMADG
;
A
#
# COMPACT_ATOMS: atom_id res chain seq x y z
N MET A 1 -54.30 -22.91 -34.89
CA MET A 1 -53.57 -23.81 -33.96
C MET A 1 -52.47 -23.02 -33.26
N LYS A 2 -52.55 -22.84 -31.94
CA LYS A 2 -51.58 -22.09 -31.13
C LYS A 2 -50.39 -23.03 -30.81
N LYS A 3 -49.23 -22.82 -31.43
CA LYS A 3 -48.00 -23.55 -31.05
C LYS A 3 -47.55 -23.06 -29.67
N SER A 4 -47.55 -23.92 -28.65
CA SER A 4 -46.87 -23.62 -27.40
C SER A 4 -45.38 -23.95 -27.56
N LYS A 5 -44.52 -22.98 -27.30
CA LYS A 5 -43.07 -23.22 -27.15
C LYS A 5 -42.83 -23.66 -25.71
N LYS A 6 -42.29 -24.87 -25.52
CA LYS A 6 -41.79 -25.31 -24.22
C LYS A 6 -40.46 -24.60 -23.98
N ILE A 7 -40.41 -23.73 -22.97
CA ILE A 7 -39.17 -23.08 -22.52
C ILE A 7 -38.54 -24.00 -21.48
N ASN A 8 -37.26 -24.33 -21.64
CA ASN A 8 -36.54 -25.20 -20.73
C ASN A 8 -36.24 -24.42 -19.43
N VAL A 9 -36.89 -24.79 -18.33
CA VAL A 9 -36.77 -24.10 -17.04
C VAL A 9 -35.33 -24.09 -16.53
N LEU A 10 -34.53 -25.12 -16.84
CA LEU A 10 -33.11 -25.17 -16.51
C LEU A 10 -32.30 -24.07 -17.22
N LEU A 11 -32.67 -23.74 -18.47
CA LEU A 11 -32.03 -22.67 -19.24
C LEU A 11 -32.38 -21.29 -18.66
N VAL A 12 -33.62 -21.11 -18.17
CA VAL A 12 -34.06 -19.87 -17.52
C VAL A 12 -33.33 -19.65 -16.20
N ILE A 13 -33.13 -20.71 -15.39
CA ILE A 13 -32.39 -20.63 -14.13
C ILE A 13 -30.91 -20.32 -14.38
N LEU A 14 -30.27 -20.97 -15.37
CA LEU A 14 -28.88 -20.68 -15.75
C LEU A 14 -28.69 -19.23 -16.21
N LEU A 15 -29.64 -18.69 -16.97
CA LEU A 15 -29.61 -17.29 -17.41
C LEU A 15 -29.75 -16.34 -16.21
N ILE A 16 -30.67 -16.61 -15.28
CA ILE A 16 -30.86 -15.78 -14.09
C ILE A 16 -29.63 -15.86 -13.15
N SER A 17 -29.02 -17.03 -12.98
CA SER A 17 -27.81 -17.16 -12.17
C SER A 17 -26.62 -16.40 -12.74
N MET A 18 -26.53 -16.25 -14.08
CA MET A 18 -25.47 -15.47 -14.72
C MET A 18 -25.55 -13.97 -14.42
N PHE A 19 -26.75 -13.43 -14.16
CA PHE A 19 -26.97 -12.04 -13.77
C PHE A 19 -26.78 -11.77 -12.26
N ILE A 20 -26.85 -12.81 -11.43
CA ILE A 20 -26.64 -12.68 -9.97
C ILE A 20 -25.15 -12.84 -9.61
N VAL A 21 -24.39 -13.61 -10.39
CA VAL A 21 -22.96 -13.90 -10.13
C VAL A 21 -22.01 -12.83 -10.71
N ILE A 22 -22.50 -11.88 -11.52
CA ILE A 22 -21.67 -10.79 -12.06
C ILE A 22 -22.38 -9.43 -11.88
N PRO A 23 -22.48 -8.87 -10.66
CA PRO A 23 -23.02 -7.52 -10.48
C PRO A 23 -22.07 -6.44 -11.02
N ASP A 24 -20.76 -6.68 -11.00
CA ASP A 24 -19.76 -5.62 -11.17
C ASP A 24 -19.30 -5.38 -12.61
N LEU A 25 -19.54 -6.32 -13.54
CA LEU A 25 -19.10 -6.17 -14.93
C LEU A 25 -20.05 -5.32 -15.78
N LEU A 26 -21.32 -5.18 -15.38
CA LEU A 26 -22.33 -4.45 -16.17
C LEU A 26 -22.29 -2.93 -15.93
N ILE A 27 -21.77 -2.48 -14.78
CA ILE A 27 -21.63 -1.05 -14.46
C ILE A 27 -20.55 -0.39 -15.34
N SER A 28 -19.59 -1.16 -15.84
CA SER A 28 -18.47 -0.64 -16.66
C SER A 28 -18.84 -0.30 -18.12
N ILE A 29 -19.94 -0.86 -18.67
CA ILE A 29 -20.17 -0.84 -20.14
C ILE A 29 -21.23 0.19 -20.59
N GLN A 30 -21.93 0.88 -19.66
CA GLN A 30 -22.99 1.85 -20.01
C GLN A 30 -22.75 3.29 -19.53
N ARG A 31 -21.49 3.76 -19.48
CA ARG A 31 -21.25 5.21 -19.53
C ARG A 31 -21.32 5.68 -20.99
N GLU A 32 -22.49 6.11 -21.44
CA GLU A 32 -22.57 6.99 -22.61
C GLU A 32 -21.77 8.26 -22.31
N ILE A 33 -20.66 8.46 -23.03
CA ILE A 33 -19.85 9.66 -22.95
C ILE A 33 -20.54 10.71 -23.82
N GLU A 34 -21.31 11.61 -23.23
CA GLU A 34 -21.67 12.87 -23.89
C GLU A 34 -20.43 13.74 -23.95
N ILE A 35 -19.92 13.99 -25.16
CA ILE A 35 -18.80 14.90 -25.39
C ILE A 35 -19.40 16.28 -25.68
N PRO A 36 -19.32 17.27 -24.75
CA PRO A 36 -19.71 18.63 -25.07
C PRO A 36 -18.66 19.22 -26.02
N ILE A 37 -19.03 19.42 -27.28
CA ILE A 37 -18.26 20.23 -28.21
C ILE A 37 -18.52 21.71 -27.90
N ASP A 38 -17.49 22.44 -27.47
CA ASP A 38 -17.57 23.91 -27.43
C ASP A 38 -17.51 24.43 -28.87
N GLU A 39 -18.66 24.78 -29.44
CA GLU A 39 -18.77 25.31 -30.81
C GLU A 39 -17.96 26.60 -31.04
N LYS A 40 -17.44 27.26 -29.99
CA LYS A 40 -16.69 28.52 -30.12
C LYS A 40 -15.20 28.37 -30.41
N ASN A 41 -14.60 27.18 -30.32
CA ASN A 41 -13.17 27.01 -30.60
C ASN A 41 -12.81 25.66 -31.25
N PRO A 42 -13.05 25.49 -32.57
CA PRO A 42 -12.93 24.19 -33.25
C PRO A 42 -11.50 23.62 -33.38
N ASN A 43 -10.48 24.33 -32.89
CA ASN A 43 -9.06 23.94 -33.03
C ASN A 43 -8.34 23.69 -31.70
N GLU A 44 -9.05 23.71 -30.57
CA GLU A 44 -8.44 23.34 -29.29
C GLU A 44 -8.43 21.81 -29.17
N ILE A 45 -7.24 21.22 -29.26
CA ILE A 45 -7.02 19.81 -28.95
C ILE A 45 -7.16 19.67 -27.43
N VAL A 46 -8.40 19.52 -26.95
CA VAL A 46 -8.65 19.07 -25.59
C VAL A 46 -8.04 17.66 -25.51
N ASN A 47 -7.05 17.49 -24.63
CA ASN A 47 -6.44 16.19 -24.42
C ASN A 47 -7.49 15.25 -23.77
N THR A 48 -8.24 14.53 -24.60
CA THR A 48 -9.35 13.66 -24.20
C THR A 48 -8.90 12.25 -23.83
N ARG A 49 -7.60 12.01 -23.61
CA ARG A 49 -7.17 10.70 -23.14
C ARG A 49 -7.73 10.51 -21.72
N PRO A 50 -8.70 9.58 -21.50
CA PRO A 50 -9.13 9.29 -20.14
C PRO A 50 -7.89 8.85 -19.35
N PRO A 51 -7.82 9.14 -18.04
CA PRO A 51 -6.80 8.55 -17.19
C PRO A 51 -6.85 7.03 -17.42
N GLN A 52 -5.72 6.43 -17.79
CA GLN A 52 -5.62 4.97 -17.84
C GLN A 52 -5.76 4.50 -16.39
N GLU A 53 -6.85 3.81 -16.07
CA GLU A 53 -6.98 3.10 -14.80
C GLU A 53 -5.96 1.97 -14.73
N SER A 54 -4.77 2.29 -14.24
CA SER A 54 -4.08 1.42 -13.30
C SER A 54 -4.22 2.12 -11.96
N SER A 55 -5.24 1.78 -11.18
CA SER A 55 -5.39 2.31 -9.82
C SER A 55 -4.30 1.70 -8.95
N VAL A 56 -3.08 2.21 -9.08
CA VAL A 56 -2.04 2.03 -8.08
C VAL A 56 -2.57 2.75 -6.85
N TYR A 57 -2.93 1.97 -5.83
CA TYR A 57 -3.30 2.50 -4.54
C TYR A 57 -2.06 3.12 -3.89
N TYR A 58 -2.21 4.32 -3.33
CA TYR A 58 -1.16 5.00 -2.59
C TYR A 58 -1.72 5.40 -1.22
N GLU A 59 -0.97 5.07 -0.18
CA GLU A 59 -1.19 5.57 1.18
C GLU A 59 -0.05 6.50 1.52
N ASP A 60 -0.41 7.70 1.95
CA ASP A 60 0.57 8.66 2.43
C ASP A 60 0.89 8.33 3.89
N THR A 61 2.17 8.09 4.17
CA THR A 61 2.66 8.16 5.54
C THR A 61 2.74 9.63 5.98
N THR A 62 2.77 9.90 7.29
CA THR A 62 2.74 11.27 7.79
C THR A 62 4.08 12.00 7.61
N GLY A 63 5.17 11.24 7.47
CA GLY A 63 6.52 11.73 7.28
C GLY A 63 7.03 11.58 5.84
N SER A 64 8.36 11.64 5.72
CA SER A 64 9.06 11.35 4.47
C SER A 64 9.60 9.94 4.55
N ALA A 65 9.16 9.06 3.66
CA ALA A 65 9.66 7.70 3.59
C ALA A 65 11.11 7.66 3.06
N TYR A 66 12.05 7.20 3.89
CA TYR A 66 13.48 7.10 3.54
C TYR A 66 13.94 5.67 3.27
N GLY A 67 13.30 4.69 3.90
CA GLY A 67 13.61 3.27 3.72
C GLY A 67 12.38 2.41 3.89
N VAL A 68 12.32 1.29 3.19
CA VAL A 68 11.25 0.30 3.30
C VAL A 68 11.81 -1.11 3.35
N TYR A 69 11.23 -1.95 4.20
CA TYR A 69 11.46 -3.37 4.26
C TYR A 69 10.12 -4.11 4.27
N VAL A 70 9.98 -5.17 3.49
CA VAL A 70 8.75 -5.99 3.46
C VAL A 70 9.05 -7.36 4.06
N SER A 71 8.23 -7.78 5.02
CA SER A 71 8.32 -9.10 5.66
C SER A 71 6.92 -9.69 5.81
N GLY A 72 6.67 -10.80 5.13
CA GLY A 72 5.33 -11.39 5.07
C GLY A 72 4.31 -10.42 4.47
N ASP A 73 3.23 -10.18 5.21
CA ASP A 73 2.12 -9.31 4.83
C ASP A 73 2.31 -7.85 5.27
N TYR A 74 3.47 -7.48 5.81
CA TYR A 74 3.71 -6.14 6.35
C TYR A 74 4.86 -5.43 5.67
N ALA A 75 4.65 -4.13 5.42
CA ALA A 75 5.69 -3.18 5.05
C ALA A 75 6.08 -2.33 6.25
N TYR A 76 7.38 -2.19 6.47
CA TYR A 76 7.99 -1.41 7.54
C TYR A 76 8.72 -0.25 6.88
N VAL A 77 8.36 0.98 7.23
CA VAL A 77 8.85 2.19 6.58
C VAL A 77 9.55 3.07 7.62
N ALA A 78 10.79 3.44 7.35
CA ALA A 78 11.47 4.52 8.06
C ALA A 78 10.91 5.85 7.57
N ASP A 79 10.00 6.44 8.34
CA ASP A 79 9.15 7.57 7.96
C ASP A 79 9.67 8.91 8.49
N GLY A 80 10.99 9.08 8.52
CA GLY A 80 11.62 10.33 8.95
C GLY A 80 11.24 10.69 10.38
N GLY A 81 10.67 11.88 10.58
CA GLY A 81 10.29 12.38 11.90
C GLY A 81 9.08 11.69 12.53
N SER A 82 8.42 10.77 11.81
CA SER A 82 7.34 9.94 12.36
C SER A 82 7.85 8.59 12.90
N GLY A 83 9.15 8.32 12.78
CA GLY A 83 9.76 7.08 13.26
C GLY A 83 9.50 5.89 12.33
N LEU A 84 9.06 4.77 12.89
CA LEU A 84 8.71 3.56 12.17
C LEU A 84 7.21 3.56 11.84
N ALA A 85 6.86 3.41 10.56
CA ALA A 85 5.50 3.10 10.15
C ALA A 85 5.38 1.63 9.75
N VAL A 86 4.34 0.94 10.23
CA VAL A 86 4.03 -0.45 9.92
C VAL A 86 2.68 -0.50 9.20
N ILE A 87 2.66 -1.12 8.02
CA ILE A 87 1.53 -1.10 7.10
C ILE A 87 1.19 -2.54 6.73
N ASP A 88 -0.06 -2.95 6.94
CA ASP A 88 -0.58 -4.21 6.38
C ASP A 88 -0.71 -4.05 4.86
N VAL A 89 0.00 -4.89 4.12
CA VAL A 89 0.04 -4.93 2.66
C VAL A 89 -0.42 -6.28 2.11
N SER A 90 -1.17 -7.06 2.90
CA SER A 90 -1.77 -8.34 2.50
C SER A 90 -2.68 -8.21 1.28
N ASP A 91 -3.43 -7.11 1.19
CA ASP A 91 -4.13 -6.69 -0.02
C ASP A 91 -3.35 -5.56 -0.71
N PRO A 92 -2.62 -5.84 -1.81
CA PRO A 92 -1.82 -4.83 -2.50
C PRO A 92 -2.67 -3.78 -3.23
N THR A 93 -3.98 -4.00 -3.38
CA THR A 93 -4.91 -3.02 -3.97
C THR A 93 -5.56 -2.11 -2.93
N ASN A 94 -5.44 -2.48 -1.65
CA ASN A 94 -5.97 -1.72 -0.52
C ASN A 94 -5.15 -1.97 0.77
N PRO A 95 -3.87 -1.52 0.82
CA PRO A 95 -3.09 -1.47 2.06
C PRO A 95 -3.85 -0.89 3.26
N GLY A 96 -3.57 -1.42 4.44
CA GLY A 96 -4.12 -0.94 5.70
C GLY A 96 -3.55 0.43 6.11
N THR A 97 -4.19 1.05 7.10
CA THR A 97 -3.71 2.31 7.68
C THR A 97 -2.40 2.07 8.45
N PRO A 98 -1.39 2.95 8.30
CA PRO A 98 -0.14 2.81 9.05
C PRO A 98 -0.32 2.90 10.57
N VAL A 99 0.37 2.02 11.29
CA VAL A 99 0.62 2.13 12.74
C VAL A 99 2.02 2.70 12.92
N TYR A 100 2.17 3.69 13.80
CA TYR A 100 3.43 4.40 14.01
C TYR A 100 4.04 4.09 15.37
N GLU A 101 5.37 3.97 15.39
CA GLU A 101 6.18 3.97 16.61
C GLU A 101 7.29 5.04 16.49
N ASP A 102 7.29 5.98 17.44
CA ASP A 102 8.20 7.14 17.43
C ASP A 102 9.62 6.74 17.86
N THR A 103 10.62 7.00 17.01
CA THR A 103 12.04 6.73 17.30
C THR A 103 12.80 7.94 17.86
N THR A 104 12.09 9.00 18.26
CA THR A 104 12.58 10.27 18.85
C THR A 104 13.45 11.16 17.95
N GLY A 105 14.10 10.60 16.93
CA GLY A 105 14.83 11.34 15.90
C GLY A 105 14.24 11.15 14.50
N TYR A 106 15.07 11.31 13.47
CA TYR A 106 14.69 11.02 12.10
C TYR A 106 15.09 9.59 11.75
N ALA A 107 14.10 8.75 11.44
CA ALA A 107 14.29 7.42 10.90
C ALA A 107 14.72 7.49 9.43
N TRP A 108 15.90 6.95 9.12
CA TRP A 108 16.49 6.97 7.77
C TRP A 108 16.44 5.62 7.07
N GLY A 109 16.48 4.53 7.83
CA GLY A 109 16.52 3.19 7.29
C GLY A 109 15.89 2.19 8.25
N VAL A 110 15.42 1.08 7.71
CA VAL A 110 14.84 -0.01 8.47
C VAL A 110 15.27 -1.35 7.89
N TYR A 111 15.56 -2.29 8.78
CA TYR A 111 15.81 -3.69 8.44
C TYR A 111 15.02 -4.58 9.39
N VAL A 112 14.39 -5.64 8.89
CA VAL A 112 13.62 -6.58 9.73
C VAL A 112 14.31 -7.94 9.76
N ASN A 113 14.48 -8.49 10.98
CA ASN A 113 14.93 -9.85 11.20
C ASN A 113 14.04 -10.55 12.24
N GLY A 114 13.23 -11.50 11.77
CA GLY A 114 12.26 -12.19 12.62
C GLY A 114 11.29 -11.19 13.26
N ASP A 115 11.24 -11.21 14.58
CA ASP A 115 10.34 -10.39 15.40
C ASP A 115 10.92 -9.00 15.74
N TYR A 116 12.02 -8.59 15.09
CA TYR A 116 12.67 -7.30 15.39
C TYR A 116 12.85 -6.43 14.15
N ALA A 117 12.48 -5.15 14.30
CA ALA A 117 12.83 -4.08 13.38
C ALA A 117 14.04 -3.30 13.94
N TYR A 118 15.03 -3.10 13.09
CA TYR A 118 16.22 -2.31 13.34
C TYR A 118 16.09 -1.02 12.54
N VAL A 119 15.86 0.08 13.22
CA VAL A 119 15.67 1.40 12.63
C VAL A 119 16.92 2.23 12.88
N VAL A 120 17.40 2.87 11.82
CA VAL A 120 18.48 3.83 11.90
C VAL A 120 17.91 5.20 12.18
N ASP A 121 18.30 5.79 13.30
CA ASP A 121 17.76 7.06 13.78
C ASP A 121 18.88 8.09 13.95
N SER A 122 18.70 9.32 13.45
CA SER A 122 19.76 10.35 13.48
C SER A 122 20.22 10.78 14.86
N LEU A 123 19.35 10.66 15.88
CA LEU A 123 19.67 11.11 17.24
C LEU A 123 20.15 9.96 18.11
N SER A 124 19.64 8.76 17.85
CA SER A 124 19.87 7.60 18.69
C SER A 124 20.84 6.58 18.11
N GLY A 125 21.22 6.70 16.82
CA GLY A 125 22.05 5.72 16.13
C GLY A 125 21.22 4.51 15.68
N LEU A 126 21.12 3.49 16.56
CA LEU A 126 20.31 2.30 16.32
C LEU A 126 19.12 2.24 17.27
N VAL A 127 17.96 1.93 16.72
CA VAL A 127 16.73 1.71 17.46
C VAL A 127 16.23 0.31 17.14
N VAL A 128 15.97 -0.49 18.17
CA VAL A 128 15.45 -1.85 18.04
C VAL A 128 14.03 -1.90 18.59
N ILE A 129 13.10 -2.37 17.77
CA ILE A 129 11.67 -2.44 18.08
C ILE A 129 11.20 -3.89 17.93
N ASP A 130 10.54 -4.42 18.96
CA ASP A 130 9.82 -5.70 18.87
C ASP A 130 8.58 -5.52 18.00
N ILE A 131 8.46 -6.33 16.96
CA ILE A 131 7.38 -6.32 15.97
C ILE A 131 6.70 -7.69 15.88
N SER A 132 6.80 -8.52 16.92
CA SER A 132 6.10 -9.80 17.02
C SER A 132 4.58 -9.66 16.87
N ASP A 133 4.03 -8.50 17.24
CA ASP A 133 2.71 -8.01 16.83
C ASP A 133 2.87 -6.74 15.97
N PRO A 134 2.82 -6.86 14.63
CA PRO A 134 2.97 -5.73 13.72
C PRO A 134 1.89 -4.65 13.87
N THR A 135 0.75 -4.98 14.47
CA THR A 135 -0.34 -4.01 14.71
C THR A 135 -0.18 -3.25 16.01
N ASN A 136 0.76 -3.68 16.86
CA ASN A 136 1.10 -3.03 18.12
C ASN A 136 2.61 -3.23 18.43
N PRO A 137 3.49 -2.50 17.72
CA PRO A 137 4.94 -2.55 17.96
C PRO A 137 5.29 -2.28 19.43
N GLY A 138 6.34 -2.93 19.92
CA GLY A 138 6.85 -2.74 21.27
C GLY A 138 7.57 -1.41 21.45
N THR A 139 7.87 -1.07 22.71
CA THR A 139 8.61 0.16 23.02
C THR A 139 10.04 0.11 22.45
N PRO A 140 10.51 1.18 21.80
CA PRO A 140 11.85 1.25 21.25
C PRO A 140 12.96 1.10 22.29
N VAL A 141 14.00 0.35 21.93
CA VAL A 141 15.27 0.28 22.66
C VAL A 141 16.34 1.00 21.85
N TYR A 142 17.01 1.97 22.48
CA TYR A 142 17.97 2.85 21.84
C TYR A 142 19.40 2.44 22.17
N GLU A 143 20.23 2.29 21.14
CA GLU A 143 21.66 1.98 21.26
C GLU A 143 22.46 3.07 20.55
N ASP A 144 23.11 3.93 21.35
CA ASP A 144 23.91 5.05 20.86
C ASP A 144 25.12 4.54 20.08
N THR A 145 25.09 4.81 18.77
CA THR A 145 26.20 4.59 17.88
C THR A 145 26.66 5.97 17.48
N THR A 146 27.90 6.32 17.82
CA THR A 146 28.43 7.68 17.96
C THR A 146 28.49 8.56 16.68
N GLY A 147 27.62 8.36 15.70
CA GLY A 147 27.53 9.14 14.47
C GLY A 147 26.20 8.98 13.70
N LEU A 148 26.09 9.64 12.54
CA LEU A 148 24.89 9.66 11.71
C LEU A 148 24.82 8.39 10.87
N ALA A 149 24.23 7.34 11.44
CA ALA A 149 23.93 6.15 10.69
C ALA A 149 22.90 6.46 9.58
N HIS A 150 23.13 5.95 8.37
CA HIS A 150 22.27 6.14 7.19
C HIS A 150 21.65 4.85 6.67
N GLY A 151 22.16 3.69 7.07
CA GLY A 151 21.66 2.39 6.65
C GLY A 151 22.09 1.28 7.60
N VAL A 152 21.25 0.26 7.72
CA VAL A 152 21.47 -0.91 8.58
C VAL A 152 21.28 -2.20 7.81
N TYR A 153 22.14 -3.18 8.09
CA TYR A 153 22.04 -4.54 7.58
C TYR A 153 22.37 -5.52 8.70
N VAL A 154 21.57 -6.57 8.90
CA VAL A 154 21.82 -7.60 9.91
C VAL A 154 22.25 -8.90 9.24
N SER A 155 23.32 -9.52 9.76
CA SER A 155 23.78 -10.84 9.35
C SER A 155 24.22 -11.66 10.57
N GLY A 156 23.44 -12.70 10.88
CA GLY A 156 23.61 -13.46 12.12
C GLY A 156 23.32 -12.58 13.33
N ASP A 157 24.21 -12.62 14.32
CA ASP A 157 24.05 -11.85 15.57
C ASP A 157 24.60 -10.40 15.46
N TYR A 158 24.96 -9.94 14.26
CA TYR A 158 25.60 -8.64 14.05
C TYR A 158 24.76 -7.71 13.17
N ALA A 159 24.51 -6.50 13.67
CA ALA A 159 24.02 -5.37 12.91
C ALA A 159 25.19 -4.51 12.42
N TYR A 160 25.22 -4.21 11.12
CA TYR A 160 26.19 -3.36 10.46
C TYR A 160 25.51 -2.05 10.10
N MET A 161 26.12 -0.93 10.48
CA MET A 161 25.61 0.40 10.14
C MET A 161 26.61 1.17 9.31
N ALA A 162 26.10 1.91 8.33
CA ALA A 162 26.89 2.88 7.59
C ALA A 162 26.83 4.23 8.32
N ASP A 163 27.88 4.56 9.06
CA ASP A 163 28.07 5.82 9.79
C ASP A 163 29.09 6.72 9.04
N GLY A 164 28.95 8.05 9.14
CA GLY A 164 29.67 9.05 8.36
C GLY A 164 30.25 10.20 9.18
#